data_AF-A0A2E6PUG5-F1
#
_entry.id   AF-A0A2E6PUG5-F1
#
_cell.length_a   1.000
_cell.length_b   1.000
_cell.length_c   1.000
_cell.angle_alpha   90.00
_cell.angle_beta   90.00
_cell.angle_gamma   90.00
#
_symmetry.space_group_name_H-M   'P 1'
#
loop_
_entity.id
_entity.type
_entity.pdbx_description
1 polymer ?
#
loop_
_entity_poly.entity_id
_entity_poly.type
_entity_poly.pdbx_seq_one_letter_code
_entity_poly.pdbx_strand_id
1 'polypeptide(L)'
;MKEKRIQSRKHLEFVCSLDCCIKDISCQGPIQAHHLLKPWIGSRGMGMRADDRNAIPLCFYHHAQLHTKYGNEERFFERYFRSPDYGRKLAASLWKKNN
;
A
#
# COMPACT_ATOMS: atom_id res chain seq x y z
N MET A 1 -2.58 -25.16 4.62
CA MET A 1 -1.48 -24.82 3.68
C MET A 1 -1.25 -23.32 3.77
N LYS A 2 0.00 -22.83 3.93
CA LYS A 2 0.28 -21.39 3.85
C LYS A 2 0.13 -20.97 2.39
N GLU A 3 -0.69 -19.97 2.12
CA GLU A 3 -0.82 -19.41 0.77
C GLU A 3 0.55 -18.98 0.24
N LYS A 4 0.84 -19.35 -1.01
CA LYS A 4 2.11 -18.98 -1.64
C LYS A 4 2.10 -17.48 -1.92
N ARG A 5 3.17 -16.79 -1.50
CA ARG A 5 3.38 -15.37 -1.79
C ARG A 5 3.32 -15.11 -3.30
N ILE A 6 2.58 -14.09 -3.72
CA ILE A 6 2.52 -13.64 -5.10
C ILE A 6 3.58 -12.56 -5.36
N GLN A 7 4.27 -12.71 -6.49
CA GLN A 7 5.19 -11.72 -7.05
C GLN A 7 4.70 -11.37 -8.45
N SER A 8 4.41 -10.09 -8.69
CA SER A 8 3.91 -9.61 -9.97
C SER A 8 4.49 -8.24 -10.26
N ARG A 9 5.57 -8.21 -11.04
CA ARG A 9 6.18 -6.97 -11.53
C ARG A 9 5.17 -6.11 -12.29
N LYS A 10 4.34 -6.73 -13.14
CA LYS A 10 3.23 -6.07 -13.86
C LYS A 10 2.28 -5.35 -12.90
N HIS A 11 1.96 -5.97 -11.75
CA HIS A 11 1.10 -5.33 -10.76
C HIS A 11 1.79 -4.17 -10.05
N LEU A 12 3.06 -4.29 -9.69
CA LEU A 12 3.80 -3.18 -9.09
C LEU A 12 3.95 -2.00 -10.05
N GLU A 13 4.22 -2.26 -11.33
CA GLU A 13 4.26 -1.23 -12.38
C GLU A 13 2.90 -0.55 -12.57
N PHE A 14 1.81 -1.32 -12.57
CA PHE A 14 0.45 -0.78 -12.56
C PHE A 14 0.17 0.08 -11.33
N VAL A 15 0.57 -0.35 -10.12
CA VAL A 15 0.38 0.45 -8.90
C VAL A 15 1.18 1.76 -8.99
N CYS A 16 2.43 1.71 -9.44
CA CYS A 16 3.27 2.90 -9.58
C CYS A 16 2.80 3.88 -10.66
N SER A 17 1.95 3.45 -11.62
CA SER A 17 1.41 4.35 -12.65
C SER A 17 0.15 5.09 -12.24
N LEU A 18 -0.43 4.76 -11.07
CA LEU A 18 -1.59 5.46 -10.51
C LEU A 18 -1.16 6.69 -9.71
N ASP A 19 -2.10 7.61 -9.44
CA ASP A 19 -1.84 8.70 -8.49
C ASP A 19 -1.68 8.19 -7.04
N CYS A 20 -1.02 8.98 -6.20
CA CYS A 20 -1.02 8.77 -4.75
C CYS A 20 -2.46 8.66 -4.24
N CYS A 21 -2.78 7.64 -3.44
CA CYS A 21 -4.14 7.44 -2.97
C CYS A 21 -4.67 8.56 -2.08
N ILE A 22 -3.79 9.37 -1.45
CA ILE A 22 -4.18 10.54 -0.66
C ILE A 22 -4.78 11.66 -1.53
N LYS A 23 -4.25 11.86 -2.75
CA LYS A 23 -4.72 12.86 -3.73
C LYS A 23 -4.99 14.26 -3.14
N ASP A 24 -4.15 14.72 -2.21
CA ASP A 24 -4.27 16.05 -1.63
C ASP A 24 -3.18 17.00 -2.12
N ILE A 25 -3.30 18.28 -1.73
CA ILE A 25 -2.37 19.35 -2.11
C ILE A 25 -0.94 19.15 -1.59
N SER A 26 -0.73 18.27 -0.61
CA SER A 26 0.59 17.98 -0.05
C SER A 26 1.35 16.87 -0.78
N CYS A 27 0.76 16.29 -1.85
CA CYS A 27 1.42 15.26 -2.63
C CYS A 27 2.69 15.77 -3.32
N GLN A 28 3.82 15.11 -3.05
CA GLN A 28 5.14 15.48 -3.61
C GLN A 28 5.99 14.25 -3.94
N GLY A 29 6.73 14.34 -5.04
CA GLY A 29 7.65 13.30 -5.53
C GLY A 29 6.97 12.16 -6.31
N PRO A 30 7.77 11.21 -6.83
CA PRO A 30 7.27 10.11 -7.65
C PRO A 30 6.36 9.17 -6.87
N ILE A 31 5.48 8.46 -7.58
CA ILE A 31 4.64 7.42 -7.00
C ILE A 31 5.45 6.13 -6.81
N GLN A 32 5.24 5.50 -5.66
CA GLN A 32 5.88 4.27 -5.25
C GLN A 32 4.82 3.27 -4.78
N ALA A 33 5.06 1.99 -5.09
CA ALA A 33 4.30 0.90 -4.51
C ALA A 33 4.69 0.73 -3.04
N HIS A 34 3.77 1.04 -2.14
CA HIS A 34 3.91 0.79 -0.72
C HIS A 34 3.23 -0.54 -0.38
N HIS A 35 4.01 -1.54 0.05
CA HIS A 35 3.45 -2.78 0.57
C HIS A 35 3.01 -2.61 2.02
N LEU A 36 1.74 -2.94 2.30
CA LEU A 36 1.20 -2.89 3.67
C LEU A 36 2.08 -3.69 4.65
N LEU A 37 2.37 -3.07 5.79
CA LEU A 37 2.86 -3.65 7.04
C LEU A 37 1.78 -4.56 7.66
N LYS A 38 0.50 -4.16 7.57
CA LYS A 38 -0.66 -4.97 7.97
C LYS A 38 -1.46 -5.41 6.74
N PRO A 39 -1.08 -6.54 6.10
CA PRO A 39 -1.66 -6.96 4.83
C PRO A 39 -3.13 -7.38 4.97
N TRP A 40 -3.87 -7.33 3.85
CA TRP A 40 -5.22 -7.88 3.78
C TRP A 40 -5.22 -9.39 3.50
N ILE A 41 -4.15 -9.88 2.88
CA ILE A 41 -3.93 -11.29 2.56
C ILE A 41 -2.49 -11.71 2.88
N GLY A 42 -2.35 -12.91 3.45
CA GLY A 42 -1.07 -13.42 3.93
C GLY A 42 -0.63 -12.80 5.25
N SER A 43 0.64 -12.95 5.59
CA SER A 43 1.22 -12.46 6.84
C SER A 43 2.48 -11.63 6.59
N ARG A 44 2.80 -10.76 7.55
CA ARG A 44 4.01 -9.94 7.63
C ARG A 44 4.75 -10.27 8.92
N GLY A 45 6.08 -10.14 8.88
CA GLY A 45 6.95 -10.40 10.02
C GLY A 45 8.39 -10.04 9.68
N MET A 46 9.25 -9.99 10.70
CA MET A 46 10.67 -9.75 10.52
C MET A 46 11.27 -10.84 9.61
N GLY A 47 12.01 -10.45 8.58
CA GLY A 47 12.58 -11.38 7.59
C GLY A 47 11.60 -11.89 6.53
N MET A 48 10.31 -11.54 6.58
CA MET A 48 9.34 -11.92 5.55
C MET A 48 9.32 -10.94 4.37
N ARG A 49 9.33 -11.47 3.15
CA ARG A 49 9.15 -10.69 1.92
C ARG A 49 7.67 -10.34 1.72
N ALA A 50 7.40 -9.13 1.26
CA ALA A 50 6.04 -8.65 1.02
C ALA A 50 5.36 -9.35 -0.18
N ASP A 51 4.06 -9.58 -0.08
CA ASP A 51 3.21 -10.07 -1.17
C ASP A 51 2.70 -8.88 -2.00
N ASP A 52 2.90 -8.91 -3.31
CA ASP A 52 2.63 -7.76 -4.18
C ASP A 52 1.14 -7.39 -4.25
N ARG A 53 0.23 -8.29 -3.90
CA ARG A 53 -1.21 -7.99 -3.78
C ARG A 53 -1.54 -6.98 -2.69
N ASN A 54 -0.60 -6.74 -1.78
CA ASN A 54 -0.74 -5.80 -0.68
C ASN A 54 -0.09 -4.44 -1.00
N ALA A 55 0.13 -4.11 -2.27
CA ALA A 55 0.69 -2.83 -2.68
C ALA A 55 -0.39 -1.75 -2.90
N ILE A 56 -0.08 -0.52 -2.52
CA ILE A 56 -0.89 0.68 -2.79
C ILE A 56 -0.02 1.83 -3.33
N PRO A 57 -0.60 2.78 -4.09
CA PRO A 57 0.16 3.91 -4.62
C PRO A 57 0.28 5.03 -3.59
N LEU A 58 1.51 5.40 -3.23
CA LEU A 58 1.81 6.59 -2.45
C LEU A 58 2.87 7.42 -3.14
N CYS A 59 2.74 8.76 -3.12
CA CYS A 59 3.85 9.62 -3.50
C CYS A 59 4.97 9.51 -2.46
N PHE A 60 6.19 9.84 -2.87
CA PHE A 60 7.36 9.78 -1.99
C PHE A 60 7.13 10.46 -0.63
N TYR A 61 6.51 11.64 -0.63
CA TYR A 61 6.19 12.36 0.62
C TYR A 61 5.27 11.56 1.54
N HIS A 62 4.10 11.11 1.04
CA HIS A 62 3.14 10.37 1.86
C HIS A 62 3.66 8.99 2.27
N HIS A 63 4.48 8.36 1.42
CA HIS A 63 5.14 7.10 1.75
C HIS A 63 6.10 7.28 2.94
N ALA A 64 6.95 8.30 2.89
CA ALA A 64 7.85 8.64 4.00
C ALA A 64 7.05 9.04 5.25
N GLN A 65 6.00 9.84 5.09
CA GLN A 65 5.16 10.32 6.20
C GLN A 65 4.46 9.16 6.91
N LEU A 66 3.94 8.18 6.17
CA LEU A 66 3.35 6.96 6.73
C LEU A 66 4.34 6.26 7.67
N HIS A 67 5.59 6.04 7.22
CA HIS A 67 6.60 5.36 8.02
C HIS A 67 7.16 6.18 9.18
N THR A 68 7.39 7.48 8.98
CA THR A 68 8.12 8.31 9.95
C THR A 68 7.21 8.99 10.97
N LYS A 69 6.02 9.45 10.56
CA LYS A 69 5.11 10.22 11.42
C LYS A 69 4.04 9.35 12.07
N TYR A 70 3.46 8.41 11.33
CA TYR A 70 2.34 7.60 11.83
C TYR A 70 2.79 6.22 12.33
N GLY A 71 3.80 5.64 11.67
CA GLY A 71 4.39 4.35 12.01
C GLY A 71 3.50 3.14 11.72
N ASN A 72 2.25 3.36 11.32
CA ASN A 72 1.34 2.33 10.83
C ASN A 72 0.25 2.93 9.92
N GLU A 73 -0.30 2.08 9.07
CA GLU A 73 -1.28 2.46 8.06
C GLU A 73 -2.65 2.77 8.63
N GLU A 74 -3.06 2.12 9.73
CA GLU A 74 -4.37 2.34 10.33
C GLU A 74 -4.49 3.77 10.85
N ARG A 75 -3.47 4.26 11.57
CA ARG A 75 -3.39 5.67 12.01
C ARG A 75 -3.28 6.64 10.84
N PHE A 76 -2.49 6.28 9.82
CA PHE A 76 -2.31 7.09 8.63
C PHE A 76 -3.66 7.29 7.91
N PHE A 77 -4.35 6.20 7.57
CA PHE A 77 -5.62 6.27 6.86
C PHE A 77 -6.79 6.75 7.73
N GLU A 78 -6.76 6.52 9.04
CA GLU A 78 -7.69 7.18 9.96
C GLU A 78 -7.57 8.70 9.87
N ARG A 79 -6.35 9.24 9.78
CA ARG A 79 -6.13 10.68 9.70
C ARG A 79 -6.59 11.31 8.38
N TYR A 80 -6.47 10.59 7.26
CA TYR A 80 -6.81 11.10 5.92
C TYR A 80 -8.26 10.80 5.51
N PHE A 81 -8.80 9.63 5.90
CA PHE A 81 -10.08 9.13 5.41
C PHE A 81 -11.07 8.73 6.51
N ARG A 82 -10.70 8.83 7.80
CA ARG A 82 -11.50 8.28 8.92
C ARG A 82 -11.84 6.79 8.72
N SER A 83 -10.92 6.07 8.08
CA SER A 83 -11.08 4.65 7.74
C SER A 83 -9.72 3.95 7.90
N PRO A 84 -9.50 3.24 9.02
CA PRO A 84 -8.21 2.61 9.30
C PRO A 84 -7.94 1.41 8.36
N ASP A 85 -8.98 0.84 7.78
CA ASP A 85 -8.93 -0.29 6.86
C ASP A 85 -8.87 0.10 5.37
N TYR A 86 -8.84 1.40 5.06
CA TYR A 86 -8.81 1.92 3.69
C TYR A 86 -7.69 1.29 2.84
N GLY A 87 -6.46 1.22 3.37
CA GLY A 87 -5.32 0.66 2.65
C GLY A 87 -5.52 -0.81 2.24
N ARG A 88 -6.13 -1.61 3.12
CA ARG A 88 -6.45 -3.02 2.84
C ARG A 88 -7.52 -3.16 1.76
N LYS A 89 -8.60 -2.37 1.86
CA LYS A 89 -9.67 -2.32 0.84
C LYS A 89 -9.12 -1.88 -0.52
N LEU A 90 -8.26 -0.88 -0.54
CA LEU A 90 -7.64 -0.37 -1.76
C LEU A 90 -6.74 -1.42 -2.41
N ALA A 91 -5.82 -2.03 -1.65
CA ALA A 91 -4.92 -3.07 -2.17
C ALA A 91 -5.71 -4.23 -2.80
N ALA A 92 -6.77 -4.71 -2.12
CA ALA A 92 -7.64 -5.75 -2.64
C ALA A 92 -8.35 -5.32 -3.95
N SER A 93 -8.79 -4.07 -4.06
CA SER A 93 -9.40 -3.53 -5.27
C SER A 93 -8.40 -3.41 -6.42
N LEU A 94 -7.19 -2.91 -6.16
CA LEU A 94 -6.14 -2.74 -7.17
C LEU A 94 -5.68 -4.09 -7.73
N TRP A 95 -5.57 -5.11 -6.88
CA TRP A 95 -5.23 -6.45 -7.34
C TRP A 95 -6.26 -7.00 -8.34
N LYS A 96 -7.55 -6.91 -8.00
CA LYS A 96 -8.68 -7.33 -8.85
C LYS A 96 -8.81 -6.56 -10.16
N LYS A 97 -8.28 -5.33 -10.23
CA LYS A 97 -8.33 -4.52 -11.46
C LYS A 97 -7.26 -4.91 -12.48
N ASN A 98 -6.16 -5.51 -12.03
CA ASN A 98 -5.03 -5.85 -12.89
C ASN A 98 -4.80 -7.37 -13.05
N ASN A 99 -5.68 -8.19 -12.46
CA ASN A 99 -5.71 -9.66 -12.55
C ASN A 99 -7.16 -10.14 -12.45
#